data_AF-A0A4V1V3N3-F1
#
_entry.id   AF-A0A4V1V3N3-F1
#
_cell.length_a   1.000
_cell.length_b   1.000
_cell.length_c   1.000
_cell.angle_alpha   90.00
_cell.angle_beta   90.00
_cell.angle_gamma   90.00
#
_symmetry.space_group_name_H-M   'P 1'
#
loop_
_entity.id
_entity.type
_entity.pdbx_description
1 polymer ?
#
loop_
_entity_poly.entity_id
_entity_poly.type
_entity_poly.pdbx_seq_one_letter_code
_entity_poly.pdbx_strand_id
1 'polypeptide(L)'
;VKTGIEFSDGYGLLGSVLTDDASDWATGRYDGDPSDFWIRVTVQSGVLRIQASGDGKTWPLVRLCPFQKADHYFVGPMCCTPERAGLEVRFSEWQIGQALGKDLHDLS
;
A
#
# COMPACT_ATOMS: atom_id res chain seq x y z
N VAL A 1 7.73 1.65 -5.97
CA VAL A 1 7.12 1.74 -4.62
C VAL A 1 6.61 0.36 -4.22
N LYS A 2 6.75 -0.03 -2.95
CA LYS A 2 6.04 -1.18 -2.36
C LYS A 2 5.25 -0.73 -1.14
N THR A 3 4.14 -1.40 -0.84
CA THR A 3 3.33 -1.15 0.36
C THR A 3 2.56 -2.41 0.74
N GLY A 4 2.25 -2.56 2.01
CA GLY A 4 1.57 -3.72 2.57
C GLY A 4 1.99 -3.96 4.01
N ILE A 5 1.70 -5.17 4.48
CA ILE A 5 2.14 -5.65 5.79
C ILE A 5 3.54 -6.27 5.69
N GLU A 6 4.39 -5.91 6.64
CA GLU A 6 5.70 -6.53 6.89
C GLU A 6 5.74 -7.04 8.33
N PHE A 7 6.16 -8.30 8.52
CA PHE A 7 6.40 -8.82 9.86
C PHE A 7 7.81 -8.46 10.32
N SER A 8 7.89 -7.54 11.28
CA SER A 8 9.14 -7.13 11.94
C SER A 8 8.88 -6.90 13.42
N ASP A 9 9.89 -7.11 14.26
CA ASP A 9 9.85 -6.82 15.70
C ASP A 9 8.69 -7.50 16.46
N GLY A 10 8.18 -8.63 15.92
CA GLY A 10 7.04 -9.37 16.49
C GLY A 10 5.66 -8.80 16.15
N TYR A 11 5.57 -7.81 15.28
CA TYR A 11 4.31 -7.16 14.88
C TYR A 11 4.09 -7.23 13.37
N GLY A 12 2.83 -7.23 12.96
CA GLY A 12 2.44 -6.84 11.60
C GLY A 12 2.53 -5.32 11.47
N LEU A 13 3.45 -4.85 10.65
CA LEU A 13 3.66 -3.43 10.40
C LEU A 13 3.07 -3.04 9.05
N LEU A 14 2.18 -2.06 9.04
CA LEU A 14 1.70 -1.46 7.80
C LEU A 14 2.68 -0.37 7.38
N GLY A 15 3.21 -0.48 6.17
CA GLY A 15 4.22 0.46 5.70
C GLY A 15 4.25 0.65 4.20
N SER A 16 5.17 1.51 3.78
CA SER A 16 5.48 1.74 2.38
C SER A 16 6.94 2.12 2.17
N VAL A 17 7.51 1.68 1.06
CA VAL A 17 8.85 2.08 0.60
C VAL A 17 8.69 2.75 -0.75
N LEU A 18 8.94 4.06 -0.80
CA LEU A 18 9.15 4.79 -2.04
C LEU A 18 10.62 4.66 -2.41
N THR A 19 10.90 4.35 -3.67
CA THR A 19 12.27 4.29 -4.17
C THR A 19 12.38 5.30 -5.30
N ASP A 20 13.22 6.31 -5.09
CA ASP A 20 13.60 7.34 -6.05
C ASP A 20 15.10 7.58 -5.86
N ASP A 21 15.91 6.88 -6.67
CA ASP A 21 17.34 6.58 -6.48
C ASP A 21 17.69 5.82 -5.19
N ALA A 22 17.19 6.27 -4.03
CA ALA A 22 17.31 5.65 -2.73
C ALA A 22 15.93 5.26 -2.18
N SER A 23 15.92 4.34 -1.21
CA SER A 23 14.68 3.88 -0.58
C SER A 23 14.35 4.71 0.66
N ASP A 24 13.14 5.25 0.68
CA ASP A 24 12.53 5.95 1.80
C ASP A 24 11.38 5.10 2.37
N TRP A 25 11.61 4.55 3.56
CA TRP A 25 10.72 3.62 4.24
C TRP A 25 10.00 4.30 5.41
N ALA A 26 8.67 4.21 5.40
CA ALA A 26 7.82 4.59 6.52
C ALA A 26 6.99 3.38 6.96
N THR A 27 6.90 3.17 8.27
CA THR A 27 6.24 1.98 8.85
C THR A 27 5.62 2.31 10.21
N GLY A 28 4.59 1.57 10.60
CA GLY A 28 3.94 1.68 11.90
C GLY A 28 3.19 0.38 12.24
N ARG A 29 2.87 0.18 13.52
CA ARG A 29 2.05 -0.96 13.94
C ARG A 29 0.69 -0.89 13.25
N TYR A 30 0.24 -2.03 12.74
CA TYR A 30 -1.11 -2.14 12.21
C TYR A 30 -2.06 -2.57 13.32
N ASP A 31 -3.10 -1.77 13.55
CA ASP A 31 -4.10 -2.06 14.58
C ASP A 31 -5.16 -3.07 14.12
N GLY A 32 -5.25 -3.32 12.80
CA GLY A 32 -6.15 -4.31 12.21
C GLY A 32 -5.56 -5.72 12.17
N ASP A 33 -6.25 -6.64 11.49
CA ASP A 33 -5.74 -7.99 11.25
C ASP A 33 -4.66 -7.97 10.15
N PRO A 34 -3.38 -8.24 10.46
CA PRO A 34 -2.31 -8.23 9.45
C PRO A 34 -2.44 -9.34 8.40
N SER A 35 -3.36 -10.29 8.58
CA SER A 35 -3.62 -11.39 7.64
C SER A 35 -4.75 -11.13 6.64
N ASP A 36 -5.60 -10.13 6.89
CA ASP A 36 -6.74 -9.78 6.03
C ASP A 36 -6.95 -8.26 5.98
N PHE A 37 -6.57 -7.65 4.86
CA PHE A 37 -6.61 -6.21 4.67
C PHE A 37 -6.66 -5.86 3.18
N TRP A 38 -7.11 -4.65 2.89
CA TRP A 38 -7.11 -4.08 1.56
C TRP A 38 -6.05 -2.99 1.43
N ILE A 39 -5.50 -2.87 0.23
CA ILE A 39 -4.66 -1.74 -0.18
C ILE A 39 -5.33 -1.04 -1.35
N ARG A 40 -5.37 0.29 -1.28
CA ARG A 40 -5.80 1.17 -2.37
C ARG A 40 -4.67 2.11 -2.72
N VAL A 41 -4.33 2.16 -4.00
CA VAL A 41 -3.29 3.04 -4.53
C VAL A 41 -3.89 3.92 -5.62
N THR A 42 -3.66 5.23 -5.52
CA THR A 42 -4.07 6.20 -6.53
C THR A 42 -2.84 6.99 -6.98
N VAL A 43 -2.60 7.03 -8.29
CA VAL A 43 -1.62 7.95 -8.90
C VAL A 43 -2.39 8.98 -9.72
N GLN A 44 -2.26 10.25 -9.38
CA GLN A 44 -2.89 11.33 -10.11
C GLN A 44 -2.03 12.59 -10.05
N SER A 45 -1.86 13.25 -11.20
CA SER A 45 -1.18 14.56 -11.29
C SER A 45 0.24 14.59 -10.70
N GLY A 46 0.97 13.46 -10.71
CA GLY A 46 2.33 13.36 -10.14
C GLY A 46 2.35 13.14 -8.63
N VAL A 47 1.25 12.64 -8.06
CA VAL A 47 1.12 12.32 -6.64
C VAL A 47 0.68 10.88 -6.49
N LEU A 48 1.36 10.14 -5.60
CA LEU A 48 0.96 8.82 -5.14
C LEU A 48 0.26 8.95 -3.78
N ARG A 49 -0.95 8.40 -3.70
CA ARG A 49 -1.72 8.21 -2.47
C ARG A 49 -1.85 6.71 -2.21
N ILE A 50 -1.51 6.28 -0.99
CA ILE A 50 -1.69 4.92 -0.50
C ILE A 50 -2.64 4.97 0.69
N GLN A 51 -3.67 4.15 0.65
CA GLN A 51 -4.61 3.92 1.74
C GLN A 51 -4.69 2.43 2.03
N ALA A 52 -4.99 2.08 3.27
CA ALA A 52 -5.26 0.71 3.68
C ALA A 52 -6.59 0.64 4.41
N SER A 53 -7.24 -0.51 4.39
CA SER A 53 -8.50 -0.74 5.09
C SER A 53 -8.50 -2.14 5.69
N GLY A 54 -9.10 -2.29 6.86
CA GLY A 54 -9.38 -3.60 7.48
C GLY A 54 -10.82 -4.07 7.29
N ASP A 55 -11.69 -3.25 6.67
CA ASP A 55 -13.11 -3.56 6.50
C ASP A 55 -13.64 -3.28 5.08
N GLY A 56 -12.78 -2.80 4.18
CA GLY A 56 -13.11 -2.36 2.83
C GLY A 56 -13.96 -1.07 2.77
N LYS A 57 -14.26 -0.44 3.91
CA LYS A 57 -15.18 0.72 4.01
C LYS A 57 -14.46 1.98 4.48
N THR A 58 -13.58 1.85 5.47
CA THR A 58 -12.82 2.97 6.03
C THR A 58 -11.39 2.91 5.50
N TRP A 59 -10.91 3.96 4.84
CA TRP A 59 -9.64 3.99 4.13
C TRP A 59 -8.66 5.05 4.68
N PRO A 60 -8.09 4.88 5.89
CA PRO A 60 -7.06 5.77 6.39
C PRO A 60 -5.85 5.91 5.45
N LEU A 61 -5.26 7.10 5.45
CA LEU A 61 -4.05 7.41 4.69
C LEU A 61 -2.84 6.69 5.28
N VAL A 62 -2.08 6.01 4.43
CA VAL A 62 -0.77 5.41 4.77
C VAL A 62 0.37 6.31 4.29
N ARG A 63 0.28 6.81 3.05
CA ARG A 63 1.30 7.67 2.46
C ARG A 63 0.71 8.60 1.41
N LEU A 64 1.18 9.84 1.41
CA LEU A 64 0.96 10.80 0.34
C LEU A 64 2.32 11.38 -0.03
N CYS A 65 2.74 11.25 -1.29
CA CYS A 65 4.05 11.73 -1.72
C CYS A 65 4.07 12.09 -3.21
N PRO A 66 5.02 12.93 -3.64
CA PRO A 66 5.33 13.09 -5.05
C PRO A 66 5.66 11.74 -5.70
N PHE A 67 5.27 11.58 -6.96
CA PHE A 67 5.56 10.39 -7.74
C PHE A 67 5.81 10.77 -9.19
N GLN A 68 6.79 10.11 -9.82
CA GLN A 68 7.20 10.44 -11.18
C GLN A 68 6.02 10.33 -12.14
N LYS A 69 5.81 11.36 -12.96
CA LYS A 69 4.83 11.31 -14.05
C LYS A 69 5.37 10.41 -15.16
N ALA A 70 4.58 9.44 -15.55
CA ALA A 70 4.87 8.53 -16.65
C ALA A 70 3.60 8.26 -17.47
N ASP A 71 3.76 7.87 -18.73
CA ASP A 71 2.66 7.47 -19.62
C ASP A 71 2.01 6.15 -19.15
N HIS A 72 2.81 5.29 -18.52
CA HIS A 72 2.40 3.99 -18.02
C HIS A 72 3.06 3.68 -16.67
N TYR A 73 2.35 2.90 -15.85
CA TYR A 73 2.85 2.36 -14.59
C TYR A 73 2.61 0.86 -14.56
N PHE A 74 3.53 0.13 -13.91
CA PHE A 74 3.28 -1.26 -13.53
C PHE A 74 2.69 -1.29 -12.12
N VAL A 75 1.56 -1.96 -11.96
CA VAL A 75 0.88 -2.13 -10.67
C VAL A 75 0.40 -3.57 -10.55
N GLY A 76 0.58 -4.15 -9.38
CA GLY A 76 0.11 -5.51 -9.12
C GLY A 76 0.46 -6.00 -7.72
N PRO A 77 0.00 -7.21 -7.38
CA PRO A 77 0.37 -7.92 -6.16
C PRO A 77 1.88 -8.09 -6.00
N MET A 78 2.36 -8.06 -4.75
CA MET A 78 3.75 -8.33 -4.41
C MET A 78 3.81 -9.12 -3.10
N CYS A 79 4.69 -10.12 -3.05
CA CYS A 79 5.00 -10.89 -1.85
C CYS A 79 6.51 -11.13 -1.79
N CYS A 80 7.10 -10.98 -0.60
CA CYS A 80 8.53 -11.07 -0.40
C CYS A 80 8.87 -11.88 0.86
N THR A 81 9.95 -12.66 0.77
CA THR A 81 10.52 -13.42 1.89
C THR A 81 12.04 -13.25 1.92
N PRO A 82 12.55 -12.21 2.59
CA PRO A 82 13.98 -11.91 2.55
C PRO A 82 14.86 -13.01 3.16
N GLU A 83 14.36 -13.68 4.22
CA GLU A 83 15.18 -14.59 5.02
C GLU A 83 14.88 -16.08 4.79
N ARG A 84 13.63 -16.44 4.45
CA ARG A 84 13.19 -17.84 4.38
C ARG A 84 11.98 -18.04 3.46
N ALA A 85 11.91 -19.17 2.78
CA ALA A 85 10.73 -19.53 1.97
C ALA A 85 9.49 -19.85 2.83
N GLY A 86 8.34 -20.02 2.16
CA GLY A 86 7.10 -20.57 2.75
C GLY A 86 6.02 -19.55 3.11
N LEU A 87 6.16 -18.28 2.72
CA LEU A 87 5.05 -17.32 2.82
C LEU A 87 4.06 -17.58 1.69
N GLU A 88 2.85 -17.96 2.05
CA GLU A 88 1.71 -18.10 1.13
C GLU A 88 0.78 -16.90 1.28
N VAL A 89 0.46 -16.26 0.16
CA VAL A 89 -0.43 -15.09 0.13
C VAL A 89 -1.49 -15.29 -0.94
N ARG A 90 -2.74 -15.01 -0.59
CA ARG A 90 -3.85 -14.97 -1.54
C ARG A 90 -4.20 -13.51 -1.81
N PHE A 91 -4.19 -13.13 -3.09
CA PHE A 91 -4.72 -11.84 -3.54
C PHE A 91 -6.09 -12.06 -4.17
N SER A 92 -7.05 -11.22 -3.82
CA SER A 92 -8.44 -11.27 -4.32
C SER A 92 -8.99 -9.86 -4.49
N GLU A 93 -10.20 -9.75 -5.05
CA GLU A 93 -10.92 -8.47 -5.20
C GLU A 93 -10.15 -7.38 -5.96
N TRP A 94 -9.32 -7.79 -6.93
CA TRP A 94 -8.53 -6.87 -7.75
C TRP A 94 -9.42 -5.96 -8.59
N GLN A 95 -9.17 -4.65 -8.50
CA GLN A 95 -9.85 -3.63 -9.28
C GLN A 95 -8.84 -2.59 -9.77
N ILE A 96 -9.01 -2.16 -11.01
CA ILE A 96 -8.26 -1.04 -11.60
C ILE A 96 -9.25 -0.12 -12.31
N GLY A 97 -9.07 1.19 -12.16
CA GLY A 97 -9.99 2.18 -12.69
C GLY A 97 -9.43 3.59 -12.59
N GLN A 98 -10.28 4.57 -12.89
CA GLN A 98 -9.92 5.97 -12.73
C GLN A 98 -9.66 6.32 -11.26
N ALA A 99 -8.82 7.32 -11.03
CA ALA A 99 -8.57 7.86 -9.71
C ALA A 99 -9.89 8.31 -9.06
N LEU A 100 -10.12 7.90 -7.82
CA LEU A 100 -11.26 8.37 -7.04
C LEU A 100 -11.04 9.86 -6.73
N GLY A 101 -11.92 10.73 -7.25
CA GLY A 101 -11.92 12.17 -6.97
C GLY A 101 -12.38 12.53 -5.55
N LYS A 102 -12.16 11.64 -4.57
CA LYS A 102 -12.49 11.85 -3.17
C LYS A 102 -11.43 12.75 -2.50
N ASP A 103 -11.91 13.60 -1.60
CA ASP A 103 -11.06 14.42 -0.75
C ASP A 103 -10.13 13.55 0.10
N LEU A 104 -8.95 14.07 0.43
CA LEU A 104 -7.91 13.31 1.13
C LEU A 104 -8.38 12.76 2.49
N HIS A 105 -9.26 13.50 3.17
CA HIS A 105 -9.77 13.16 4.49
C HIS A 105 -11.18 12.52 4.46
N ASP A 106 -11.73 12.28 3.26
CA ASP A 106 -12.89 11.42 3.12
C ASP A 106 -12.44 9.95 3.21
N LEU A 107 -12.76 9.33 4.35
CA LEU A 107 -12.37 7.95 4.64
C LEU A 107 -13.31 6.90 4.04
N SER A 108 -14.42 7.30 3.40
CA SER A 108 -15.43 6.38 2.88
C SER A 108 -15.03 5.65 1.60
#